data_AF-A0A7C2B8D2-F1
#
_entry.id   AF-A0A7C2B8D2-F1
#
_cell.length_a   1.000
_cell.length_b   1.000
_cell.length_c   1.000
_cell.angle_alpha   90.00
_cell.angle_beta   90.00
_cell.angle_gamma   90.00
#
_symmetry.space_group_name_H-M   'P 1'
#
loop_
_entity.id
_entity.type
_entity.pdbx_description
1 polymer ?
#
loop_
_entity_poly.entity_id
_entity_poly.type
_entity_poly.pdbx_seq_one_letter_code
_entity_poly.pdbx_strand_id
1 'polypeptide(L)'
;MTEDRRNLREAVLEAIEALETLEKGRGRPNRYHARALLLPLGELLLSEGASTLDDLMERTRAVTDALGESWREAALGELALAAAEHIHAADPRYLGLENYDFAYTFRARERLEARLAAAGELDLSLPPGLQNEVRAADERLEPHLGRPPGTN
;
A
#
# COMPACT_ATOMS: atom_id res chain seq x y z
N MET A 1 -3.45 8.62 21.29
CA MET A 1 -3.59 7.57 20.26
C MET A 1 -5.07 7.43 19.95
N THR A 2 -5.51 7.77 18.74
CA THR A 2 -6.91 7.61 18.33
C THR A 2 -7.24 6.11 18.18
N GLU A 3 -8.51 5.74 18.25
CA GLU A 3 -8.97 4.35 18.11
C GLU A 3 -8.49 3.73 16.79
N ASP A 4 -8.53 4.50 15.70
CA ASP A 4 -8.03 4.07 14.38
C ASP A 4 -6.56 3.65 14.40
N ARG A 5 -5.69 4.39 15.10
CA ARG A 5 -4.25 4.06 15.17
C ARG A 5 -4.00 2.79 15.96
N ARG A 6 -4.78 2.55 17.01
CA ARG A 6 -4.73 1.29 17.76
C ARG A 6 -5.09 0.13 16.84
N ASN A 7 -6.17 0.27 16.08
CA ASN A 7 -6.64 -0.76 15.15
C ASN A 7 -5.61 -1.04 14.04
N LEU A 8 -4.96 0.00 13.50
CA LEU A 8 -3.88 -0.18 12.51
C LEU A 8 -2.68 -0.92 13.10
N ARG A 9 -2.27 -0.57 14.32
CA ARG A 9 -1.14 -1.25 14.98
C ARG A 9 -1.45 -2.72 15.25
N GLU A 10 -2.66 -3.02 15.69
CA GLU A 10 -3.14 -4.39 15.86
C GLU A 10 -3.14 -5.15 14.53
N ALA A 11 -3.65 -4.56 13.44
CA ALA A 11 -3.64 -5.17 12.12
C ALA A 11 -2.21 -5.48 11.61
N VAL A 12 -1.23 -4.60 11.85
CA VAL A 12 0.18 -4.88 11.51
C VAL A 12 0.72 -6.03 12.33
N LEU A 13 0.43 -6.08 13.63
CA LEU A 13 0.87 -7.17 14.51
C LEU A 13 0.28 -8.51 14.08
N GLU A 14 -1.01 -8.56 13.76
CA GLU A 14 -1.67 -9.75 13.22
C GLU A 14 -1.04 -10.21 11.89
N ALA A 15 -0.72 -9.26 11.00
CA ALA A 15 -0.06 -9.56 9.73
C ALA A 15 1.35 -10.13 9.94
N ILE A 16 2.13 -9.58 10.89
CA ILE A 16 3.44 -10.12 11.29
C ILE A 16 3.29 -11.55 11.82
N GLU A 17 2.34 -11.81 12.72
CA GLU A 17 2.11 -13.14 13.29
C GLU A 17 1.70 -14.19 12.23
N ALA A 18 0.89 -13.77 11.25
CA ALA A 18 0.54 -14.61 10.10
C ALA A 18 1.76 -14.97 9.25
N LEU A 19 2.66 -14.00 9.00
CA LEU A 19 3.90 -14.23 8.27
C LEU A 19 4.89 -15.10 9.05
N GLU A 20 5.01 -14.91 10.36
CA GLU A 20 5.83 -15.76 11.23
C GLU A 20 5.31 -17.22 11.24
N THR A 21 4.00 -17.40 11.19
CA THR A 21 3.38 -18.73 11.09
C THR A 21 3.71 -19.40 9.75
N LEU A 22 3.67 -18.64 8.65
CA LEU A 22 4.09 -19.13 7.34
C LEU A 22 5.57 -19.50 7.33
N GLU A 23 6.45 -18.68 7.89
CA GLU A 23 7.89 -18.93 7.99
C GLU A 23 8.15 -20.27 8.71
N LYS A 24 7.60 -20.45 9.92
CA LYS A 24 7.73 -21.68 10.71
C LYS A 24 7.17 -22.91 9.98
N GLY A 25 6.07 -22.73 9.27
CA GLY A 25 5.41 -23.76 8.46
C GLY A 25 6.04 -24.01 7.10
N ARG A 26 7.08 -23.26 6.70
CA ARG A 26 7.66 -23.24 5.34
C ARG A 26 6.63 -22.95 4.25
N GLY A 27 5.59 -22.19 4.58
CA GLY A 27 4.63 -21.65 3.63
C GLY A 27 5.22 -20.53 2.79
N ARG A 28 4.53 -20.15 1.71
CA ARG A 28 4.90 -19.00 0.88
C ARG A 28 3.87 -17.88 1.07
N PRO A 29 4.30 -16.65 1.37
CA PRO A 29 3.40 -15.52 1.37
C PRO A 29 2.85 -15.30 -0.05
N ASN A 30 1.75 -14.58 -0.12
CA ASN A 30 1.11 -14.19 -1.37
C ASN A 30 0.65 -12.73 -1.25
N ARG A 31 0.07 -12.18 -2.33
CA ARG A 31 -0.41 -10.79 -2.35
C ARG A 31 -1.36 -10.42 -1.20
N TYR A 32 -2.15 -11.36 -0.67
CA TYR A 32 -3.06 -11.09 0.44
C TYR A 32 -2.30 -10.84 1.73
N HIS A 33 -1.25 -11.62 2.01
CA HIS A 33 -0.36 -11.38 3.15
C HIS A 33 0.41 -10.06 2.99
N ALA A 34 0.92 -9.79 1.78
CA ALA A 34 1.59 -8.52 1.49
C ALA A 34 0.65 -7.32 1.70
N ARG A 35 -0.59 -7.40 1.22
CA ARG A 35 -1.60 -6.35 1.43
C ARG A 35 -1.91 -6.13 2.90
N ALA A 36 -2.11 -7.21 3.65
CA ALA A 36 -2.43 -7.18 5.06
C ALA A 36 -1.34 -6.51 5.90
N LEU A 37 -0.08 -6.57 5.45
CA LEU A 37 1.03 -5.87 6.09
C LEU A 37 1.25 -4.45 5.55
N LEU A 38 1.46 -4.31 4.23
CA LEU A 38 1.92 -3.06 3.62
C LEU A 38 0.93 -1.91 3.76
N LEU A 39 -0.38 -2.19 3.68
CA LEU A 39 -1.38 -1.13 3.77
C LEU A 39 -1.45 -0.52 5.18
N PRO A 40 -1.76 -1.27 6.26
CA PRO A 40 -1.85 -0.67 7.58
C PRO A 40 -0.50 -0.16 8.10
N LEU A 41 0.62 -0.82 7.75
CA LEU A 41 1.95 -0.31 8.09
C LEU A 41 2.22 1.04 7.41
N GLY A 42 1.85 1.16 6.13
CA GLY A 42 1.95 2.40 5.38
C GLY A 42 1.15 3.54 5.97
N GLU A 43 -0.10 3.27 6.36
CA GLU A 43 -0.97 4.25 7.00
C GLU A 43 -0.41 4.71 8.36
N LEU A 44 0.19 3.80 9.14
CA LEU A 44 0.91 4.16 10.36
C LEU A 44 2.14 5.01 10.08
N LEU A 45 2.95 4.64 9.08
CA LEU A 45 4.15 5.39 8.71
C LEU A 45 3.83 6.81 8.26
N LEU A 46 2.79 6.98 7.44
CA LEU A 46 2.34 8.31 6.99
C LEU A 46 1.78 9.17 8.13
N SER A 47 1.22 8.56 9.17
CA SER A 47 0.58 9.29 10.27
C SER A 47 1.48 9.54 11.49
N GLU A 48 2.46 8.68 11.75
CA GLU A 48 3.32 8.73 12.95
C GLU A 48 4.82 8.89 12.63
N GLY A 49 5.24 8.60 11.39
CA GLY A 49 6.64 8.57 10.99
C GLY A 49 7.38 7.31 11.46
N ALA A 50 8.39 6.89 10.69
CA ALA A 50 9.17 5.67 10.93
C ALA A 50 9.80 5.60 12.33
N SER A 51 10.37 6.72 12.81
CA SER A 51 11.05 6.77 14.13
C SER A 51 10.15 6.48 15.32
N THR A 52 8.83 6.63 15.16
CA THR A 52 7.86 6.32 16.23
C THR A 52 7.51 4.83 16.27
N LEU A 53 7.91 4.08 15.24
CA LEU A 53 7.54 2.69 14.99
C LEU A 53 8.75 1.75 14.99
N ASP A 54 9.91 2.16 15.51
CA ASP A 54 11.17 1.42 15.45
C ASP A 54 11.02 -0.08 15.82
N ASP A 55 10.42 -0.40 16.96
CA ASP A 55 10.20 -1.80 17.39
C ASP A 55 9.32 -2.59 16.40
N LEU A 56 8.31 -1.94 15.83
CA LEU A 56 7.38 -2.58 14.88
C LEU A 56 8.07 -2.79 13.53
N MET A 57 8.89 -1.82 13.12
CA MET A 57 9.70 -1.90 11.91
C MET A 57 10.79 -2.97 12.02
N GLU A 58 11.44 -3.09 13.18
CA GLU A 58 12.43 -4.14 13.45
C GLU A 58 11.80 -5.53 13.28
N ARG A 59 10.64 -5.77 13.91
CA ARG A 59 9.90 -7.04 13.77
C ARG A 59 9.46 -7.31 12.34
N THR A 60 8.97 -6.28 11.65
CA THR A 60 8.55 -6.36 10.24
C THR A 60 9.72 -6.77 9.36
N ARG A 61 10.88 -6.12 9.50
CA ARG A 61 12.09 -6.46 8.75
C ARG A 61 12.55 -7.89 9.06
N ALA A 62 12.61 -8.27 10.33
CA ALA A 62 13.00 -9.63 10.72
C ALA A 62 12.16 -10.73 10.06
N VAL A 63 10.82 -10.61 10.06
CA VAL A 63 9.95 -11.63 9.46
C VAL A 63 10.01 -11.62 7.92
N THR A 64 10.12 -10.44 7.32
CA THR A 64 10.17 -10.30 5.86
C THR A 64 11.52 -10.76 5.28
N ASP A 65 12.63 -10.49 5.98
CA ASP A 65 13.96 -10.98 5.66
C ASP A 65 14.03 -12.51 5.76
N ALA A 66 13.42 -13.10 6.78
CA ALA A 66 13.37 -14.56 6.95
C ALA A 66 12.63 -15.27 5.80
N LEU A 67 11.59 -14.64 5.26
CA LEU A 67 10.84 -15.12 4.09
C LEU A 67 11.55 -14.85 2.76
N GLY A 68 12.49 -13.91 2.73
CA GLY A 68 13.40 -13.61 1.63
C GLY A 68 12.68 -13.35 0.30
N GLU A 69 13.13 -14.03 -0.76
CA GLU A 69 12.60 -13.82 -2.12
C GLU A 69 11.10 -14.09 -2.26
N SER A 70 10.56 -15.02 -1.46
CA SER A 70 9.13 -15.31 -1.49
C SER A 70 8.28 -14.13 -1.01
N TRP A 71 8.76 -13.38 -0.01
CA TRP A 71 8.15 -12.13 0.41
C TRP A 71 8.29 -11.06 -0.67
N ARG A 72 9.49 -10.91 -1.25
CA ARG A 72 9.75 -9.94 -2.32
C ARG A 72 8.79 -10.11 -3.49
N GLU A 73 8.59 -11.35 -3.96
CA GLU A 73 7.66 -11.70 -5.04
C GLU A 73 6.21 -11.30 -4.67
N ALA A 74 5.75 -11.67 -3.47
CA ALA A 74 4.40 -11.37 -3.00
C ALA A 74 4.15 -9.85 -2.86
N ALA A 75 5.12 -9.12 -2.31
CA ALA A 75 5.06 -7.69 -2.09
C ALA A 75 5.08 -6.90 -3.41
N LEU A 76 5.98 -7.23 -4.33
CA LEU A 76 6.01 -6.62 -5.65
C LEU A 76 4.73 -6.91 -6.46
N GLY A 77 4.17 -8.11 -6.32
CA GLY A 77 2.88 -8.45 -6.93
C GLY A 77 1.71 -7.61 -6.41
N GLU A 78 1.65 -7.35 -5.10
CA GLU A 78 0.63 -6.47 -4.51
C GLU A 78 0.85 -4.99 -4.91
N LEU A 79 2.10 -4.51 -4.89
CA LEU A 79 2.42 -3.14 -5.30
C LEU A 79 2.06 -2.90 -6.78
N ALA A 80 2.34 -3.88 -7.65
CA ALA A 80 1.99 -3.79 -9.06
C ALA A 80 0.47 -3.74 -9.27
N LEU A 81 -0.28 -4.54 -8.50
CA LEU A 81 -1.75 -4.53 -8.55
C LEU A 81 -2.35 -3.21 -8.08
N ALA A 82 -1.86 -2.66 -6.96
CA ALA A 82 -2.31 -1.37 -6.45
C ALA A 82 -1.97 -0.21 -7.41
N ALA A 83 -0.78 -0.26 -8.02
CA ALA A 83 -0.40 0.71 -9.05
C ALA A 83 -1.32 0.64 -10.27
N ALA A 84 -1.60 -0.57 -10.77
CA ALA A 84 -2.53 -0.75 -11.89
C ALA A 84 -3.94 -0.24 -11.57
N GLU A 85 -4.46 -0.49 -10.36
CA GLU A 85 -5.74 0.04 -9.90
C GLU A 85 -5.79 1.56 -9.99
N HIS A 86 -4.76 2.25 -9.47
CA HIS A 86 -4.65 3.71 -9.55
C HIS A 86 -4.54 4.22 -11.01
N ILE A 87 -3.68 3.60 -11.81
CA ILE A 87 -3.48 3.98 -13.22
C ILE A 87 -4.78 3.84 -14.01
N HIS A 88 -5.53 2.75 -13.78
CA HIS A 88 -6.81 2.52 -14.43
C HIS A 88 -7.90 3.46 -13.92
N ALA A 89 -7.90 3.78 -12.63
CA ALA A 89 -8.81 4.79 -12.09
C ALA A 89 -8.55 6.12 -12.81
N ALA A 90 -7.32 6.59 -12.90
CA ALA A 90 -6.91 7.84 -13.56
C ALA A 90 -6.97 7.84 -15.11
N ASP A 91 -7.79 6.99 -15.73
CA ASP A 91 -7.93 6.94 -17.18
C ASP A 91 -8.67 8.18 -17.71
N PRO A 92 -8.07 8.96 -18.64
CA PRO A 92 -8.64 10.22 -19.12
C PRO A 92 -9.98 10.06 -19.84
N ARG A 93 -10.31 8.84 -20.32
CA ARG A 93 -11.61 8.55 -20.94
C ARG A 93 -12.77 8.68 -19.96
N TYR A 94 -12.51 8.51 -18.66
CA TYR A 94 -13.54 8.51 -17.62
C TYR A 94 -13.53 9.77 -16.74
N LEU A 95 -12.38 10.43 -16.58
CA LEU A 95 -12.23 11.62 -15.72
C LEU A 95 -13.14 12.80 -16.10
N GLY A 96 -13.64 12.84 -17.35
CA GLY A 96 -14.57 13.88 -17.81
C GLY A 96 -16.05 13.58 -17.57
N LEU A 97 -16.41 12.38 -17.10
CA LEU A 97 -17.80 11.97 -16.93
C LEU A 97 -18.41 12.60 -15.67
N GLU A 98 -19.67 13.04 -15.78
CA GLU A 98 -20.40 13.71 -14.69
C GLU A 98 -20.60 12.80 -13.47
N ASN A 99 -20.77 11.51 -13.69
CA ASN A 99 -20.97 10.48 -12.66
C ASN A 99 -19.69 9.70 -12.32
N TYR A 100 -18.52 10.25 -12.66
CA TYR A 100 -17.26 9.59 -12.33
C TYR A 100 -16.99 9.59 -10.83
N ASP A 101 -16.63 8.43 -10.29
CA ASP A 101 -16.34 8.25 -8.87
C ASP A 101 -14.92 8.72 -8.52
N PHE A 102 -14.78 10.03 -8.33
CA PHE A 102 -13.55 10.62 -7.83
C PHE A 102 -13.19 10.14 -6.41
N ALA A 103 -14.17 9.76 -5.58
CA ALA A 103 -13.92 9.29 -4.23
C ALA A 103 -13.16 7.96 -4.24
N TYR A 104 -13.59 7.03 -5.08
CA TYR A 104 -12.91 5.76 -5.30
C TYR A 104 -11.47 6.00 -5.81
N THR A 105 -11.31 6.91 -6.76
CA THR A 105 -10.01 7.20 -7.40
C THR A 105 -9.01 7.79 -6.42
N PHE A 106 -9.40 8.78 -5.61
CA PHE A 106 -8.53 9.33 -4.58
C PHE A 106 -8.19 8.28 -3.51
N ARG A 107 -9.15 7.45 -3.10
CA ARG A 107 -8.89 6.34 -2.17
C ARG A 107 -7.92 5.31 -2.73
N ALA A 108 -7.99 5.00 -4.03
CA ALA A 108 -7.03 4.12 -4.67
C ALA A 108 -5.61 4.71 -4.59
N ARG A 109 -5.47 6.03 -4.77
CA ARG A 109 -4.19 6.72 -4.65
C ARG A 109 -3.66 6.75 -3.21
N GLU A 110 -4.49 7.08 -2.23
CA GLU A 110 -4.12 7.06 -0.80
C GLU A 110 -3.63 5.66 -0.38
N ARG A 111 -4.35 4.63 -0.81
CA ARG A 111 -3.98 3.22 -0.58
C ARG A 111 -2.68 2.82 -1.25
N LEU A 112 -2.42 3.31 -2.46
CA LEU A 112 -1.12 3.09 -3.13
C LEU A 112 -0.01 3.81 -2.37
N GLU A 113 -0.24 5.04 -1.91
CA GLU A 113 0.73 5.82 -1.14
C GLU A 113 1.17 5.11 0.13
N ALA A 114 0.21 4.61 0.91
CA ALA A 114 0.49 3.85 2.12
C ALA A 114 1.40 2.65 1.81
N ARG A 115 1.05 1.84 0.80
CA ARG A 115 1.87 0.69 0.41
C ARG A 115 3.27 1.11 -0.04
N LEU A 116 3.41 2.22 -0.76
CA LEU A 116 4.71 2.74 -1.20
C LEU A 116 5.56 3.25 -0.02
N ALA A 117 4.94 3.88 0.98
CA ALA A 117 5.63 4.29 2.21
C ALA A 117 6.19 3.08 2.96
N ALA A 118 5.38 2.04 3.17
CA ALA A 118 5.84 0.79 3.76
C ALA A 118 6.92 0.10 2.92
N ALA A 119 6.76 0.07 1.60
CA ALA A 119 7.73 -0.53 0.68
C ALA A 119 9.09 0.18 0.75
N GLY A 120 9.10 1.52 0.84
CA GLY A 120 10.32 2.31 0.97
C GLY A 120 11.12 1.95 2.23
N GLU A 121 10.43 1.75 3.36
CA GLU A 121 11.05 1.32 4.62
C GLU A 121 11.52 -0.15 4.63
N LEU A 122 11.13 -0.93 3.62
CA LEU A 122 11.50 -2.35 3.46
C LEU A 122 12.41 -2.57 2.23
N ASP A 123 13.01 -1.51 1.70
CA ASP A 123 13.89 -1.55 0.51
C ASP A 123 13.24 -2.21 -0.72
N LEU A 124 11.92 -2.09 -0.83
CA LEU A 124 11.12 -2.54 -1.96
C LEU A 124 10.82 -1.34 -2.88
N SER A 125 11.00 -1.53 -4.18
CA SER A 125 10.69 -0.51 -5.17
C SER A 125 9.93 -1.10 -6.35
N LEU A 126 8.98 -0.32 -6.87
CA LEU A 126 8.30 -0.65 -8.11
C LEU A 126 9.30 -0.66 -9.28
N PRO A 127 9.06 -1.45 -10.34
CA PRO A 127 9.81 -1.33 -11.58
C PRO A 127 9.73 0.10 -12.15
N PRO A 128 10.83 0.65 -12.72
CA PRO A 128 10.84 2.04 -13.20
C PRO A 128 9.73 2.38 -14.21
N GLY A 129 9.36 1.44 -15.07
CA GLY A 129 8.24 1.62 -16.01
C GLY A 129 6.93 1.90 -15.28
N LEU A 130 6.63 1.12 -14.25
CA LEU A 130 5.39 1.27 -13.48
C LEU A 130 5.41 2.54 -12.62
N GLN A 131 6.58 2.94 -12.09
CA GLN A 131 6.72 4.24 -11.40
C GLN A 131 6.39 5.42 -12.33
N ASN A 132 6.83 5.36 -13.59
CA ASN A 132 6.53 6.41 -14.57
C ASN A 132 5.03 6.44 -14.90
N GLU A 133 4.38 5.29 -14.99
CA GLU A 133 2.92 5.22 -15.23
C GLU A 133 2.11 5.75 -14.05
N VAL A 134 2.51 5.44 -12.80
CA VAL A 134 1.90 6.01 -11.60
C VAL A 134 2.05 7.53 -11.59
N ARG A 135 3.24 8.06 -11.91
CA ARG A 135 3.43 9.52 -12.01
C ARG A 135 2.54 10.15 -13.08
N ALA A 136 2.43 9.53 -14.26
CA ALA A 136 1.55 10.02 -15.31
C ALA A 136 0.06 9.94 -14.92
N ALA A 137 -0.33 8.97 -14.09
CA ALA A 137 -1.67 8.91 -13.51
C ALA A 137 -1.91 10.04 -12.49
N ASP A 138 -0.93 10.34 -11.64
CA ASP A 138 -0.98 11.47 -10.70
C ASP A 138 -1.15 12.80 -11.45
N GLU A 139 -0.36 13.03 -12.51
CA GLU A 139 -0.45 14.23 -13.37
C GLU A 139 -1.85 14.40 -14.00
N ARG A 140 -2.54 13.31 -14.34
CA ARG A 140 -3.90 13.36 -14.89
C ARG A 140 -4.95 13.72 -13.84
N LEU A 141 -4.74 13.32 -12.58
CA LEU A 141 -5.66 13.60 -11.49
C LEU A 141 -5.48 14.98 -10.89
N GLU A 142 -4.31 15.59 -11.02
CA GLU A 142 -3.98 16.90 -10.47
C GLU A 142 -5.04 17.99 -10.76
N PRO A 143 -5.59 18.13 -11.99
CA PRO A 143 -6.63 19.12 -12.28
C PRO A 143 -7.97 18.88 -11.55
N HIS A 144 -8.16 17.71 -10.96
CA HIS A 144 -9.39 17.30 -10.28
C HIS A 144 -9.29 17.38 -8.75
N LEU A 145 -8.11 17.71 -8.20
CA LEU A 145 -7.90 17.91 -6.77
C LEU A 145 -8.84 19.02 -6.26
N GLY A 146 -9.76 18.67 -5.37
CA GLY A 146 -10.77 19.59 -4.81
C GLY A 146 -12.17 19.49 -5.43
N ARG A 147 -12.39 18.62 -6.42
CA ARG A 147 -13.77 18.25 -6.79
C ARG A 147 -14.42 17.47 -5.64
N PRO A 148 -15.64 17.83 -5.22
CA PRO A 148 -16.35 17.03 -4.24
C PRO A 148 -16.58 15.61 -4.81
N PRO A 149 -16.58 14.58 -3.96
CA PRO A 149 -16.95 13.24 -4.40
C PRO A 149 -18.32 13.31 -5.08
N GLY A 150 -18.44 12.71 -6.27
CA GLY A 150 -19.72 12.65 -6.98
C GLY A 150 -20.76 11.99 -6.08
N THR A 151 -21.82 12.73 -5.73
CA THR A 151 -22.97 12.18 -5.04
C THR A 151 -23.70 11.27 -6.01
N ASN A 152 -23.44 9.96 -5.94
CA ASN A 152 -24.31 8.94 -6.50
C ASN A 152 -25.58 8.81 -5.65
#